data_AF-A0A2E2C726-F1
#
_entry.id   AF-A0A2E2C726-F1
#
_cell.length_a   1.000
_cell.length_b   1.000
_cell.length_c   1.000
_cell.angle_alpha   90.00
_cell.angle_beta   90.00
_cell.angle_gamma   90.00
#
_symmetry.space_group_name_H-M   'P 1'
#
loop_
_entity.id
_entity.type
_entity.pdbx_description
1 polymer ?
#
loop_
_entity_poly.entity_id
_entity_poly.type
_entity_poly.pdbx_seq_one_letter_code
_entity_poly.pdbx_strand_id
1 'polypeptide(L)'
;MKHIILVAIVATIWGTSLQADEIRTWEGKWNNRKYNTTGPLKCIATSDESGKWKATFTGLFKGDPFKYEATFQSKPDGKQLKLSGDAVIRGHQYQWTGSMTGNTLSGKYKSNIGYYGEFILKEKK
;
A
#
# COMPACT_ATOMS: atom_id res chain seq x y z
N MET A 1 47.58 5.28 37.88
CA MET A 1 46.11 5.13 37.85
C MET A 1 45.69 5.26 36.39
N LYS A 2 45.24 4.17 35.76
CA LYS A 2 44.95 4.10 34.31
C LYS A 2 43.52 4.59 34.06
N HIS A 3 43.37 5.72 33.39
CA HIS A 3 42.07 6.21 32.95
C HIS A 3 41.59 5.40 31.74
N ILE A 4 40.58 4.55 31.95
CA ILE A 4 39.88 3.84 30.89
C ILE A 4 38.83 4.79 30.34
N ILE A 5 39.03 5.28 29.11
CA ILE A 5 38.06 6.08 28.38
C ILE A 5 37.04 5.11 27.76
N LEU A 6 35.83 5.07 28.31
CA LEU A 6 34.69 4.37 27.74
C LEU A 6 34.08 5.25 26.65
N VAL A 7 34.33 4.91 25.38
CA VAL A 7 33.64 5.49 24.22
C VAL A 7 32.29 4.79 24.09
N ALA A 8 31.23 5.47 24.54
CA ALA A 8 29.86 5.02 24.33
C ALA A 8 29.43 5.31 22.87
N ILE A 9 29.34 4.26 22.05
CA ILE A 9 28.78 4.34 20.70
C ILE A 9 27.26 4.42 20.85
N VAL A 10 26.71 5.63 20.70
CA VAL A 10 25.26 5.86 20.61
C VAL A 10 24.82 5.49 19.20
N ALA A 11 24.27 4.29 19.03
CA ALA A 11 23.60 3.88 17.81
C ALA A 11 22.25 4.62 17.69
N THR A 12 22.21 5.73 16.96
CA THR A 12 20.97 6.39 16.57
C THR A 12 20.19 5.49 15.62
N ILE A 13 19.19 4.78 16.13
CA ILE A 13 18.20 4.06 15.34
C ILE A 13 17.30 5.12 14.70
N TRP A 14 17.52 5.41 13.41
CA TRP A 14 16.62 6.25 12.62
C TRP A 14 15.36 5.45 12.31
N GLY A 15 14.45 5.37 13.27
CA GLY A 15 13.09 4.92 13.01
C GLY A 15 12.40 5.97 12.15
N THR A 16 12.17 5.69 10.87
CA THR A 16 11.24 6.46 10.05
C THR A 16 9.87 6.34 10.70
N SER A 17 9.51 7.36 11.48
CA SER A 17 8.19 7.50 12.07
C SER A 17 7.21 7.72 10.92
N LEU A 18 6.24 6.82 10.77
CA LEU A 18 5.10 7.06 9.90
C LEU A 18 4.38 8.28 10.47
N GLN A 19 4.31 9.35 9.68
CA GLN A 19 3.61 10.56 10.10
C GLN A 19 2.12 10.23 10.11
N ALA A 20 1.48 10.47 11.26
CA ALA A 20 0.04 10.33 11.39
C ALA A 20 -0.67 11.30 10.45
N ASP A 21 -1.83 10.90 9.93
CA ASP A 21 -2.66 11.70 9.04
C ASP A 21 -2.00 12.09 7.72
N GLU A 22 -0.98 11.34 7.29
CA GLU A 22 -0.36 11.56 5.99
C GLU A 22 -1.32 11.14 4.88
N ILE A 23 -1.74 12.10 4.05
CA ILE A 23 -2.56 11.85 2.87
C ILE A 23 -1.66 11.70 1.65
N ARG A 24 -1.72 10.54 1.01
CA ARG A 24 -1.02 10.26 -0.25
C ARG A 24 -1.98 9.86 -1.35
N THR A 25 -1.65 10.28 -2.57
CA THR A 25 -2.41 9.93 -3.77
C THR A 25 -1.52 9.22 -4.76
N TRP A 26 -1.99 8.10 -5.30
CA TRP A 26 -1.32 7.36 -6.38
C TRP A 26 -2.26 7.15 -7.56
N GLU A 27 -1.71 7.15 -8.77
CA GLU A 27 -2.42 6.86 -10.01
C GLU A 27 -1.62 5.89 -10.87
N GLY A 28 -2.31 5.04 -11.62
CA GLY A 28 -1.69 4.08 -12.52
C GLY A 28 -2.71 3.14 -13.13
N LYS A 29 -2.33 1.88 -13.29
CA LYS A 29 -3.18 0.86 -13.91
C LYS A 29 -3.30 -0.39 -13.05
N TRP A 30 -4.42 -1.06 -13.23
CA TRP A 30 -4.67 -2.40 -12.71
C TRP A 30 -4.88 -3.38 -13.87
N ASN A 31 -4.66 -4.67 -13.63
CA ASN A 31 -5.03 -5.74 -14.53
C ASN A 31 -5.83 -6.82 -13.80
N ASN A 32 -6.70 -7.53 -14.53
CA ASN A 32 -7.31 -8.80 -14.13
C ASN A 32 -6.93 -9.85 -15.16
N ARG A 33 -6.19 -10.84 -14.69
CA ARG A 33 -5.63 -11.90 -15.54
C ARG A 33 -6.68 -12.93 -15.99
N LYS A 34 -7.76 -13.13 -15.21
CA LYS A 34 -8.85 -14.07 -15.57
C LYS A 34 -9.60 -13.63 -16.82
N TYR A 35 -9.86 -12.32 -16.98
CA TYR A 35 -10.60 -11.79 -18.14
C TYR A 35 -9.72 -10.96 -19.08
N ASN A 36 -8.40 -10.96 -18.87
CA ASN A 36 -7.43 -10.13 -19.59
C ASN A 36 -7.90 -8.66 -19.73
N THR A 37 -8.38 -8.09 -18.63
CA THR A 37 -8.87 -6.70 -18.60
C THR A 37 -7.88 -5.81 -17.85
N THR A 38 -7.83 -4.54 -18.22
CA THR A 38 -7.01 -3.53 -17.55
C THR A 38 -7.77 -2.22 -17.53
N GLY A 39 -7.43 -1.35 -16.59
CA GLY A 39 -8.02 -0.02 -16.51
C GLY A 39 -7.19 0.93 -15.66
N PRO A 40 -7.55 2.22 -15.66
CA PRO A 40 -6.97 3.19 -14.74
C PRO A 40 -7.38 2.85 -13.30
N LEU A 41 -6.46 3.10 -12.37
CA LEU A 41 -6.70 3.01 -10.93
C LEU A 41 -6.08 4.23 -10.25
N LYS A 42 -6.83 4.82 -9.33
CA LYS A 42 -6.39 5.85 -8.40
C LYS A 42 -6.58 5.35 -6.98
N CYS A 43 -5.62 5.62 -6.12
CA CYS A 43 -5.65 5.35 -4.69
C CYS A 43 -5.44 6.67 -3.96
N ILE A 44 -6.30 6.99 -3.00
CA ILE A 44 -6.06 8.06 -2.03
C ILE A 44 -6.07 7.38 -0.67
N ALA A 45 -4.98 7.47 0.08
CA ALA A 45 -4.89 6.83 1.39
C ALA A 45 -4.41 7.81 2.47
N THR A 46 -4.92 7.59 3.67
CA THR A 46 -4.53 8.32 4.89
C THR A 46 -3.97 7.32 5.89
N SER A 47 -2.76 7.56 6.39
CA SER A 47 -2.14 6.78 7.46
C SER A 47 -2.64 7.20 8.84
N ASP A 48 -2.59 6.27 9.79
CA ASP A 48 -2.64 6.58 11.22
C ASP A 48 -1.29 6.30 11.91
N GLU A 49 -1.20 6.64 13.20
CA GLU A 49 -0.02 6.42 14.05
C GLU A 49 0.40 4.95 14.17
N SER A 50 -0.52 4.01 13.93
CA SER A 50 -0.28 2.56 14.04
C SER A 50 0.22 1.93 12.73
N GLY A 51 0.40 2.74 11.68
CA GLY A 51 0.79 2.28 10.36
C GLY A 51 -0.33 1.56 9.61
N LYS A 52 -1.58 1.75 10.05
CA LYS A 52 -2.77 1.33 9.34
C LYS A 52 -3.21 2.45 8.41
N TRP A 53 -3.70 2.07 7.25
CA TRP A 53 -4.08 2.99 6.18
C TRP A 53 -5.54 2.79 5.85
N LYS A 54 -6.27 3.90 5.74
CA LYS A 54 -7.61 3.93 5.14
C LYS A 54 -7.47 4.46 3.73
N ALA A 55 -7.90 3.68 2.74
CA ALA A 55 -7.74 4.03 1.34
C ALA A 55 -9.05 3.97 0.57
N THR A 56 -9.22 4.93 -0.32
CA THR A 56 -10.24 4.93 -1.36
C THR A 56 -9.59 4.63 -2.70
N PHE A 57 -10.04 3.57 -3.34
CA PHE A 57 -9.66 3.22 -4.70
C PHE A 57 -10.78 3.57 -5.67
N THR A 58 -10.43 4.23 -6.76
CA THR A 58 -11.36 4.54 -7.87
C THR A 58 -10.75 4.14 -9.19
N GLY A 59 -11.54 3.59 -10.11
CA GLY A 59 -11.05 3.20 -11.43
C GLY A 59 -12.17 2.91 -12.40
N LEU A 60 -11.80 2.41 -13.57
CA LEU A 60 -12.75 1.97 -14.59
C LEU A 60 -12.55 0.47 -14.85
N PHE A 61 -13.66 -0.26 -14.95
CA PHE A 61 -13.71 -1.64 -15.42
C PHE A 61 -14.58 -1.72 -16.67
N LYS A 62 -13.97 -1.97 -17.83
CA LYS A 62 -14.66 -1.99 -19.13
C LYS A 62 -15.50 -0.72 -19.40
N GLY A 63 -15.04 0.43 -18.92
CA GLY A 63 -15.75 1.71 -19.04
C GLY A 63 -16.64 2.06 -17.84
N ASP A 64 -17.02 1.08 -17.02
CA ASP A 64 -17.85 1.32 -15.85
C ASP A 64 -16.99 1.83 -14.68
N PRO A 65 -17.34 2.96 -14.06
CA PRO A 65 -16.65 3.44 -12.88
C PRO A 65 -16.88 2.52 -11.69
N PHE A 66 -15.85 2.36 -10.87
CA PHE A 66 -15.95 1.74 -9.56
C PHE A 66 -15.26 2.58 -8.49
N LYS A 67 -15.75 2.45 -7.26
CA LYS A 67 -15.15 2.96 -6.03
C LYS A 67 -15.20 1.87 -4.98
N TYR A 68 -14.10 1.65 -4.26
CA TYR A 68 -14.10 0.81 -3.07
C TYR A 68 -13.18 1.37 -2.00
N GLU A 69 -13.53 1.09 -0.76
CA GLU A 69 -12.73 1.43 0.41
C GLU A 69 -11.98 0.18 0.84
N ALA A 70 -10.72 0.35 1.21
CA ALA A 70 -9.88 -0.71 1.75
C ALA A 70 -9.14 -0.19 2.97
N THR A 71 -8.94 -1.08 3.93
CA THR A 71 -8.06 -0.83 5.06
C THR A 71 -6.91 -1.81 4.97
N PHE A 72 -5.68 -1.33 5.12
CA PHE A 72 -4.50 -2.18 5.05
C PHE A 72 -3.46 -1.79 6.08
N GLN A 73 -2.68 -2.78 6.51
CA GLN A 73 -1.57 -2.57 7.42
C GLN A 73 -0.29 -2.39 6.62
N SER A 74 0.56 -1.45 7.04
CA SER A 74 1.93 -1.34 6.57
C SER A 74 2.90 -1.85 7.64
N LYS A 75 3.94 -2.57 7.21
CA LYS A 75 5.07 -2.99 8.06
C LYS A 75 6.38 -2.65 7.36
N PRO A 76 7.34 -2.00 8.05
CA PRO A 76 8.68 -1.76 7.50
C PRO A 76 9.37 -3.07 7.09
N ASP A 77 10.03 -3.06 5.95
CA ASP A 77 10.79 -4.18 5.39
C ASP A 77 11.98 -3.61 4.60
N GLY A 78 13.05 -3.26 5.30
CA GLY A 78 14.20 -2.59 4.70
C GLY A 78 13.81 -1.21 4.13
N LYS A 79 13.90 -1.05 2.80
CA LYS A 79 13.61 0.22 2.09
C LYS A 79 12.16 0.34 1.59
N GLN A 80 11.30 -0.60 1.95
CA GLN A 80 9.91 -0.64 1.51
C GLN A 80 8.96 -0.88 2.69
N LEU A 81 7.70 -0.55 2.50
CA LEU A 81 6.62 -0.98 3.38
C LEU A 81 5.94 -2.18 2.74
N LYS A 82 5.88 -3.31 3.44
CA LYS A 82 5.04 -4.45 3.05
C LYS A 82 3.61 -4.16 3.47
N LEU A 83 2.68 -4.43 2.55
CA LEU A 83 1.26 -4.18 2.72
C LEU A 83 0.47 -5.48 2.65
N SER A 84 -0.60 -5.54 3.43
CA SER A 84 -1.64 -6.56 3.29
C SER A 84 -2.99 -5.98 3.69
N GLY A 85 -4.04 -6.37 2.98
CA GLY A 85 -5.39 -6.00 3.35
C GLY A 85 -6.45 -6.83 2.67
N ASP A 86 -7.67 -6.57 3.09
CA ASP A 86 -8.88 -7.20 2.59
C ASP A 86 -9.88 -6.10 2.18
N ALA A 87 -10.73 -6.40 1.21
CA ALA A 87 -11.78 -5.51 0.74
C ALA A 87 -13.01 -6.31 0.30
N VAL A 88 -14.19 -5.70 0.42
CA VAL A 88 -15.42 -6.23 -0.17
C VAL A 88 -15.79 -5.35 -1.36
N ILE A 89 -15.72 -5.91 -2.56
CA ILE A 89 -16.02 -5.20 -3.81
C ILE A 89 -17.20 -5.88 -4.47
N ARG A 90 -18.32 -5.15 -4.60
CA ARG A 90 -19.58 -5.66 -5.16
C ARG A 90 -20.04 -6.99 -4.51
N GLY A 91 -19.90 -7.09 -3.19
CA GLY A 91 -20.30 -8.29 -2.41
C GLY A 91 -19.30 -9.45 -2.44
N HIS A 92 -18.17 -9.31 -3.15
CA HIS A 92 -17.14 -10.34 -3.21
C HIS A 92 -15.93 -9.96 -2.36
N GLN A 93 -15.37 -10.95 -1.68
CA GLN A 93 -14.19 -10.76 -0.83
C GLN A 93 -12.94 -10.77 -1.68
N TYR A 94 -12.09 -9.78 -1.48
CA TYR A 94 -10.77 -9.63 -2.08
C TYR A 94 -9.74 -9.59 -0.97
N GLN A 95 -8.65 -10.32 -1.18
CA GLN A 95 -7.44 -10.22 -0.40
C GLN A 95 -6.34 -9.70 -1.30
N TRP A 96 -5.45 -8.89 -0.75
CA TRP A 96 -4.31 -8.40 -1.51
C TRP A 96 -3.09 -8.21 -0.63
N THR A 97 -1.94 -8.31 -1.27
CA THR A 97 -0.64 -7.99 -0.69
C THR A 97 0.08 -7.04 -1.62
N GLY A 98 0.97 -6.22 -1.07
CA GLY A 98 1.64 -5.21 -1.87
C GLY A 98 2.85 -4.60 -1.19
N SER A 99 3.37 -3.55 -1.80
CA SER A 99 4.45 -2.77 -1.25
C SER A 99 4.35 -1.29 -1.62
N MET A 100 4.83 -0.43 -0.71
CA MET A 100 5.21 0.94 -1.03
C MET A 100 6.73 1.03 -1.06
N THR A 101 7.29 1.40 -2.21
CA THR A 101 8.73 1.57 -2.39
C THR A 101 8.98 2.92 -3.07
N GLY A 102 9.52 3.88 -2.30
CA GLY A 102 9.56 5.28 -2.72
C GLY A 102 8.16 5.77 -3.11
N ASN A 103 8.03 6.28 -4.33
CA ASN A 103 6.79 6.85 -4.85
C ASN A 103 5.90 5.82 -5.57
N THR A 104 6.16 4.52 -5.41
CA THR A 104 5.41 3.46 -6.10
C THR A 104 4.60 2.64 -5.11
N LEU A 105 3.31 2.52 -5.37
CA LEU A 105 2.40 1.60 -4.69
C LEU A 105 2.06 0.46 -5.65
N SER A 106 2.41 -0.76 -5.28
CA SER A 106 2.11 -1.95 -6.08
C SER A 106 1.41 -3.02 -5.25
N GLY A 107 0.61 -3.86 -5.89
CA GLY A 107 -0.06 -4.94 -5.19
C GLY A 107 -0.60 -6.01 -6.11
N LYS A 108 -0.80 -7.19 -5.54
CA LYS A 108 -1.42 -8.35 -6.16
C LYS A 108 -2.66 -8.70 -5.37
N TYR A 109 -3.74 -9.00 -6.07
CA TYR A 109 -5.02 -9.29 -5.45
C TYR A 109 -5.59 -10.62 -5.94
N LYS A 110 -6.45 -11.23 -5.11
CA LYS A 110 -7.26 -12.40 -5.44
C LYS A 110 -8.61 -12.28 -4.74
N SER A 111 -9.67 -12.76 -5.39
CA SER A 111 -11.01 -12.85 -4.83
C SER A 111 -11.48 -14.29 -4.64
N ASN A 112 -12.52 -14.46 -3.83
CA ASN A 112 -13.22 -15.73 -3.66
C ASN A 112 -13.96 -16.22 -4.92
N ILE A 113 -14.25 -15.34 -5.88
CA ILE A 113 -14.86 -15.68 -7.19
C ILE A 113 -13.83 -15.91 -8.31
N GLY A 114 -12.55 -15.99 -7.94
CA GLY A 114 -11.45 -16.32 -8.84
C GLY A 114 -10.93 -15.15 -9.69
N TYR A 115 -11.32 -13.90 -9.42
CA TYR A 115 -10.64 -12.73 -10.02
C TYR A 115 -9.28 -12.58 -9.35
N TYR A 116 -8.24 -12.33 -10.15
CA TYR A 116 -6.89 -12.07 -9.66
C TYR A 116 -6.11 -11.22 -10.65
N GLY A 117 -5.11 -10.52 -10.14
CA GLY A 117 -4.28 -9.65 -10.95
C GLY A 117 -3.38 -8.79 -10.09
N GLU A 118 -2.92 -7.70 -10.67
CA GLU A 118 -2.01 -6.76 -10.02
C GLU A 118 -2.28 -5.32 -10.41
N PHE A 119 -1.74 -4.40 -9.62
CA PHE A 119 -1.74 -2.98 -9.91
C PHE A 119 -0.36 -2.39 -9.63
N ILE A 120 -0.01 -1.35 -10.39
CA ILE A 120 1.19 -0.55 -10.19
C ILE A 120 0.78 0.92 -10.34
N LEU A 121 0.94 1.68 -9.27
CA LEU A 121 0.56 3.08 -9.16
C LEU A 121 1.78 3.92 -8.79
N LYS A 122 1.86 5.12 -9.33
CA LYS A 122 2.88 6.11 -8.98
C LYS A 122 2.23 7.25 -8.22
N GLU A 123 2.95 7.76 -7.24
CA GLU A 123 2.50 8.87 -6.41
C GLU A 123 2.34 10.12 -7.27
N LYS A 124 1.21 10.78 -7.10
CA LYS A 124 0.88 12.03 -7.77
C LYS A 124 1.06 13.15 -6.76
N LYS A 125 2.09 13.96 -7.00
CA LYS A 125 2.34 15.21 -6.27
C LYS A 125 1.31 16.26 -6.66
#